data_AF-A0A972CMW7-F1
#
_entry.id   AF-A0A972CMW7-F1
#
_cell.length_a   1.000
_cell.length_b   1.000
_cell.length_c   1.000
_cell.angle_alpha   90.00
_cell.angle_beta   90.00
_cell.angle_gamma   90.00
#
_symmetry.space_group_name_H-M   'P 1'
#
loop_
_entity.id
_entity.type
_entity.pdbx_description
1 polymer ?
#
loop_
_entity_poly.entity_id
_entity_poly.type
_entity_poly.pdbx_seq_one_letter_code
_entity_poly.pdbx_strand_id
1 'polypeptide(L)'
;MILKRISYFLHWLLEKLQNLKRGRPKNTLLDTVKLSIFGLKIEIARQLPADSPHELTVVVPRAEFRNQLSNNDFKKTNAEVLLNSITIAHSPRFEPRNP
;
A
#
# COMPACT_ATOMS: atom_id res chain seq x y z
N MET A 1 -42.28 -20.57 -3.26
CA MET A 1 -40.99 -20.14 -3.86
C MET A 1 -40.40 -18.87 -3.22
N ILE A 2 -41.23 -17.93 -2.77
CA ILE A 2 -40.80 -16.64 -2.19
C ILE A 2 -40.18 -16.77 -0.78
N LEU A 3 -40.71 -17.64 0.09
CA LEU A 3 -40.17 -17.86 1.44
C LEU A 3 -38.72 -18.35 1.45
N LYS A 4 -38.35 -19.22 0.49
CA LYS A 4 -36.96 -19.70 0.37
C LYS A 4 -36.01 -18.55 0.04
N ARG A 5 -36.39 -17.64 -0.86
CA ARG A 5 -35.58 -16.47 -1.22
C ARG A 5 -35.37 -15.51 -0.04
N ILE A 6 -36.40 -15.33 0.78
CA ILE A 6 -36.31 -14.49 1.99
C ILE A 6 -35.38 -15.14 3.03
N SER A 7 -35.46 -16.47 3.19
CA SER A 7 -34.57 -17.22 4.09
C SER A 7 -33.10 -17.14 3.67
N TYR A 8 -32.79 -17.31 2.38
CA TYR A 8 -31.42 -17.16 1.88
C TYR A 8 -30.90 -15.73 2.07
N PHE A 9 -31.76 -14.73 1.85
CA PHE A 9 -31.40 -13.33 2.05
C PHE A 9 -31.11 -13.02 3.52
N LEU A 10 -31.95 -13.51 4.45
CA LEU A 10 -31.73 -13.35 5.89
C LEU A 10 -30.45 -14.06 6.34
N HIS A 11 -30.17 -15.25 5.83
CA HIS A 11 -28.94 -15.98 6.16
C HIS A 11 -27.70 -15.23 5.66
N TRP A 12 -27.73 -14.76 4.41
CA TRP A 12 -26.67 -13.93 3.84
C TRP A 12 -26.46 -12.62 4.62
N LEU A 13 -27.55 -11.98 5.05
CA LEU A 13 -27.51 -10.75 5.83
C LEU A 13 -26.93 -10.99 7.23
N LEU A 14 -27.33 -12.08 7.88
CA LEU A 14 -26.79 -12.50 9.18
C LEU A 14 -25.31 -12.83 9.09
N GLU A 15 -24.88 -13.50 8.03
CA GLU A 15 -23.46 -13.81 7.78
C GLU A 15 -22.64 -12.54 7.54
N LYS A 16 -23.17 -11.57 6.78
CA LYS A 16 -22.56 -10.24 6.63
C LYS A 16 -22.44 -9.52 7.98
N LEU A 17 -23.49 -9.53 8.80
CA LEU A 17 -23.49 -8.90 10.12
C LEU A 17 -22.53 -9.59 11.10
N GLN A 18 -22.39 -10.91 11.05
CA GLN A 18 -21.40 -11.65 11.83
C GLN A 18 -19.97 -11.33 11.39
N ASN A 19 -19.73 -11.18 10.08
CA ASN A 19 -18.44 -10.76 9.55
C ASN A 19 -18.08 -9.31 9.93
N LEU A 20 -19.08 -8.41 10.08
CA LEU A 20 -18.86 -7.07 10.65
C LEU A 20 -18.55 -7.08 12.16
N LYS A 21 -19.05 -8.08 12.90
CA LYS A 21 -18.78 -8.27 14.34
C LYS A 21 -17.49 -9.03 14.64
N ARG A 22 -16.79 -9.57 13.64
CA ARG A 22 -15.41 -10.07 13.80
C ARG A 22 -14.52 -8.86 14.14
N GLY A 23 -14.35 -8.63 15.44
CA GLY A 23 -13.56 -7.52 15.98
C GLY A 23 -12.17 -7.48 15.34
N ARG A 24 -11.62 -6.26 15.24
CA ARG A 24 -10.25 -6.05 14.78
C ARG A 24 -9.32 -7.03 15.52
N PRO A 25 -8.48 -7.80 14.80
CA PRO A 25 -7.57 -8.74 15.44
C PRO A 25 -6.76 -8.01 16.53
N LYS A 26 -6.84 -8.55 17.77
CA LYS A 26 -6.37 -7.89 19.00
C LYS A 26 -4.85 -7.65 19.07
N ASN A 27 -4.08 -8.15 18.11
CA ASN A 27 -2.64 -8.00 18.06
C ASN A 27 -2.15 -7.76 16.62
N THR A 28 -2.32 -6.54 16.12
CA THR A 28 -1.87 -6.18 14.77
C THR A 28 -1.05 -4.90 14.77
N LEU A 29 -0.05 -4.89 13.89
CA LEU A 29 0.73 -3.72 13.54
C LEU A 29 0.18 -3.10 12.27
N LEU A 30 0.15 -1.77 12.24
CA LEU A 30 -0.22 -0.99 11.07
C LEU A 30 1.03 -0.31 10.52
N ASP A 31 1.45 -0.72 9.33
CA ASP A 31 2.51 -0.02 8.60
C ASP A 31 1.88 0.92 7.59
N THR A 32 2.36 2.16 7.55
CA THR A 32 1.94 3.15 6.56
C THR A 32 3.15 3.85 5.96
N VAL A 33 3.22 3.89 4.62
CA VAL A 33 4.20 4.68 3.86
C VAL A 33 3.45 5.61 2.94
N LYS A 34 3.85 6.89 2.93
CA LYS A 34 3.42 7.88 1.95
C LYS A 34 4.65 8.57 1.41
N LEU A 35 4.87 8.48 0.10
CA LEU A 35 5.99 9.09 -0.59
C LEU A 35 5.45 9.91 -1.76
N SER A 36 5.90 11.16 -1.86
CA SER A 36 5.56 12.05 -2.96
C SER A 36 6.81 12.74 -3.49
N ILE A 37 7.30 12.39 -4.67
CA ILE A 37 8.51 12.95 -5.27
C ILE A 37 8.28 13.20 -6.77
N PHE A 38 8.44 14.46 -7.21
CA PHE A 38 8.38 14.83 -8.63
C PHE A 38 7.18 14.24 -9.42
N GLY A 39 6.00 14.19 -8.78
CA GLY A 39 4.79 13.62 -9.37
C GLY A 39 4.57 12.12 -9.12
N LEU A 40 5.59 11.38 -8.68
CA LEU A 40 5.43 10.04 -8.14
C LEU A 40 4.71 10.10 -6.81
N LYS A 41 3.64 9.33 -6.67
CA LYS A 41 2.95 9.09 -5.39
C LYS A 41 2.93 7.61 -5.09
N ILE A 42 3.46 7.22 -3.94
CA ILE A 42 3.39 5.86 -3.41
C ILE A 42 2.71 5.92 -2.06
N GLU A 43 1.61 5.19 -1.93
CA GLU A 43 0.90 5.00 -0.67
C GLU A 43 0.79 3.51 -0.38
N ILE A 44 1.27 3.10 0.80
CA ILE A 44 1.20 1.73 1.29
C ILE A 44 0.55 1.81 2.66
N ALA A 45 -0.52 1.04 2.87
CA ALA A 45 -1.13 0.85 4.18
C ALA A 45 -1.40 -0.64 4.34
N ARG A 46 -0.90 -1.25 5.41
CA ARG A 46 -1.09 -2.68 5.66
C ARG A 46 -1.23 -2.95 7.14
N GLN A 47 -2.06 -3.94 7.45
CA GLN A 47 -2.28 -4.45 8.79
C GLN A 47 -1.76 -5.88 8.86
N LEU A 48 -0.80 -6.13 9.75
CA LEU A 48 -0.11 -7.42 9.88
C LEU A 48 -0.23 -7.95 11.30
N PRO A 49 -0.20 -9.28 11.51
CA PRO A 49 -0.09 -9.85 12.86
C PRO A 49 1.16 -9.32 13.58
N ALA A 50 1.02 -8.94 14.85
CA ALA A 50 2.16 -8.43 15.63
C ALA A 50 3.20 -9.50 15.98
N ASP A 51 2.84 -10.78 15.87
CA ASP A 51 3.64 -11.92 16.31
C ASP A 51 4.67 -12.38 15.25
N SER A 52 4.65 -11.81 14.05
CA SER A 52 5.59 -12.15 12.99
C SER A 52 6.47 -10.93 12.67
N PRO A 53 7.81 -11.09 12.62
CA PRO A 53 8.68 -10.00 12.19
C PRO A 53 8.44 -9.70 10.70
N HIS A 54 8.21 -8.43 10.38
CA HIS A 54 7.90 -7.99 9.02
C HIS A 54 8.76 -6.79 8.65
N GLU A 55 9.24 -6.77 7.40
CA GLU A 55 10.00 -5.65 6.86
C GLU A 55 9.26 -5.02 5.67
N LEU A 56 9.21 -3.69 5.65
CA LEU A 56 8.75 -2.90 4.50
C LEU A 56 9.92 -2.06 4.01
N THR A 57 10.30 -2.26 2.76
CA THR A 57 11.38 -1.50 2.15
C THR A 57 10.85 -0.78 0.91
N VAL A 58 11.03 0.54 0.89
CA VAL A 58 10.80 1.37 -0.30
C VAL A 58 12.13 1.93 -0.73
N VAL A 59 12.59 1.54 -1.91
CA VAL A 59 13.86 1.97 -2.49
C VAL A 59 13.56 2.87 -3.69
N VAL A 60 14.14 4.06 -3.68
CA VAL A 60 14.06 5.03 -4.78
C VAL A 60 15.47 5.36 -5.24
N PRO A 61 16.07 4.53 -6.11
CA PRO A 61 17.49 4.65 -6.46
C PRO A 61 17.83 5.94 -7.21
N ARG A 62 16.92 6.45 -8.05
CA ARG A 62 17.15 7.69 -8.78
C ARG A 62 15.86 8.46 -8.97
N ALA A 63 15.76 9.60 -8.30
CA ALA A 63 14.75 10.61 -8.55
C ALA A 63 15.47 11.93 -8.85
N GLU A 64 15.52 12.29 -10.12
CA GLU A 64 16.18 13.51 -10.59
C GLU A 64 15.16 14.48 -11.17
N PHE A 65 15.38 15.76 -10.88
CA PHE A 65 14.72 16.86 -11.53
C PHE A 65 15.77 17.69 -12.26
N ARG A 66 15.60 17.82 -13.58
CA ARG A 66 16.52 18.56 -14.45
C ARG A 66 15.78 19.73 -15.05
N ASN A 67 16.33 20.93 -14.85
CA ASN A 67 15.85 22.14 -15.52
C ASN A 67 16.95 22.65 -16.44
N GLN A 68 16.62 22.82 -17.73
CA GLN A 68 17.46 23.57 -18.66
C GLN A 68 16.85 24.95 -18.88
N LEU A 69 17.61 25.98 -18.51
CA LEU A 69 17.31 27.37 -18.83
C LEU A 69 17.88 27.70 -20.21
N SER A 70 17.02 28.09 -21.14
CA SER A 70 17.42 28.63 -22.44
C SER A 70 17.98 30.04 -22.26
N ASN A 71 19.25 30.26 -22.64
CA ASN A 71 19.90 31.58 -22.58
C ASN A 71 19.26 32.65 -23.48
N ASN A 72 18.45 32.27 -24.47
CA ASN A 72 17.93 33.20 -25.49
C ASN A 72 16.41 33.43 -25.43
N ASP A 73 15.69 32.74 -24.56
CA ASP A 73 14.26 32.98 -24.35
C ASP A 73 13.88 32.51 -22.94
N PHE A 74 13.62 33.45 -22.04
CA PHE A 74 12.99 33.20 -20.72
C PHE A 74 11.66 32.42 -20.81
N LYS A 75 11.15 32.16 -22.02
CA LYS A 75 9.88 31.48 -22.30
C LYS A 75 9.98 29.97 -22.47
N LYS A 76 11.17 29.37 -22.59
CA LYS A 76 11.32 27.91 -22.76
C LYS A 76 12.23 27.31 -21.70
N THR A 77 11.68 27.07 -20.53
CA THR A 77 12.23 26.12 -19.55
C THR A 77 11.75 24.72 -19.88
N ASN A 78 12.67 23.84 -20.26
CA ASN A 78 12.41 22.40 -20.33
C ASN A 78 12.69 21.80 -18.95
N ALA A 79 11.62 21.38 -18.27
CA ALA A 79 11.70 20.65 -17.01
C ALA A 79 11.54 19.15 -17.30
N GLU A 80 12.49 18.34 -16.84
CA GLU A 80 12.51 16.90 -17.00
C GLU A 80 12.57 16.23 -15.63
N VAL A 81 11.74 15.21 -15.43
CA VAL A 81 11.75 14.36 -14.24
C VAL A 81 12.21 12.97 -14.66
N LEU A 82 13.31 12.49 -14.09
CA LEU A 82 13.78 11.11 -14.24
C LEU A 82 13.50 10.33 -12.95
N LEU A 83 12.67 9.31 -13.06
CA LEU A 83 12.44 8.33 -12.01
C LEU A 83 12.93 6.97 -12.51
N ASN A 84 13.94 6.38 -11.87
CA ASN A 84 14.46 5.09 -12.27
C ASN A 84 14.55 4.11 -11.09
N SER A 85 14.29 2.84 -11.38
CA SER A 85 14.50 1.68 -10.50
C SER A 85 13.70 1.72 -9.18
N ILE A 86 12.51 2.33 -9.17
CA ILE A 86 11.64 2.34 -7.98
C ILE A 86 11.28 0.91 -7.59
N THR A 87 11.63 0.50 -6.37
CA THR A 87 11.37 -0.85 -5.85
C THR A 87 10.59 -0.77 -4.54
N ILE A 88 9.53 -1.56 -4.44
CA ILE A 88 8.78 -1.75 -3.21
C ILE A 88 8.86 -3.24 -2.87
N ALA A 89 9.44 -3.56 -1.72
CA ALA A 89 9.64 -4.93 -1.27
C ALA A 89 8.91 -5.17 0.06
N HIS A 90 8.23 -6.32 0.13
CA HIS A 90 7.65 -6.85 1.36
C HIS A 90 8.35 -8.17 1.67
N SER A 91 9.02 -8.20 2.83
CA SER A 91 9.80 -9.36 3.25
C SER A 91 9.31 -9.82 4.64
N PRO A 92 8.40 -10.80 4.70
CA PRO A 92 8.10 -11.47 5.97
C PRO A 92 9.34 -12.22 6.44
N ARG A 93 9.77 -11.99 7.68
CA ARG A 93 10.82 -12.78 8.31
C ARG A 93 10.13 -13.93 9.03
N PHE A 94 10.54 -15.15 8.70
CA PHE A 94 10.12 -16.32 9.48
C PHE A 94 11.06 -16.46 10.68
N GLU A 95 10.52 -16.81 11.84
CA GLU A 95 11.38 -17.28 12.93
C GLU A 95 12.19 -18.49 12.44
N PRO A 96 13.46 -18.62 12.86
CA PRO A 96 14.23 -19.81 12.56
C PRO A 96 13.46 -21.02 13.11
N ARG A 97 13.05 -21.92 12.21
CA ARG A 97 12.45 -23.20 12.62
C ARG A 97 13.55 -23.95 13.35
N ASN A 98 13.41 -24.15 14.67
CA ASN A 98 14.32 -25.04 15.40
C ASN A 98 14.30 -26.40 14.68
N PRO A 99 15.46 -26.92 14.25
CA PRO A 99 15.55 -28.18 13.52
C PRO A 99 15.10 -29.38 14.38
#